data_AF-G1PK22-F1
#
_entry.id   AF-G1PK22-F1
#
_cell.length_a   1.000
_cell.length_b   1.000
_cell.length_c   1.000
_cell.angle_alpha   90.00
_cell.angle_beta   90.00
_cell.angle_gamma   90.00
#
_symmetry.space_group_name_H-M   'P 1'
#
loop_
_entity.id
_entity.type
_entity.pdbx_description
1 polymer ?
#
loop_
_entity_poly.entity_id
_entity_poly.type
_entity_poly.pdbx_seq_one_letter_code
_entity_poly.pdbx_strand_id
1 'polypeptide(L)'
;MFLVGLTGGIASGKSSVLQVFQQLGCAVIDVDVIARHVVQPGYPAHRRIVEAFGTEVLLENGDINRKVLGDLIFNQPDRRHLLNTITHPEIRKEMMKETFKYFLRGYRYVILDIPLLFETKKLLKYMKHTVVVY
;
A
#
# COMPACT_ATOMS: atom_id res chain seq x y z
N MET A 1 -2.41 -15.16 -14.35
CA MET A 1 -2.67 -14.85 -12.93
C MET A 1 -3.61 -13.65 -12.88
N PHE A 2 -4.56 -13.65 -11.93
CA PHE A 2 -5.55 -12.58 -11.78
C PHE A 2 -5.38 -11.86 -10.45
N LEU A 3 -5.47 -10.53 -10.49
CA LEU A 3 -5.51 -9.67 -9.32
C LEU A 3 -6.96 -9.47 -8.90
N VAL A 4 -7.23 -9.69 -7.61
CA VAL A 4 -8.54 -9.47 -7.00
C VAL A 4 -8.39 -8.39 -5.94
N GLY A 5 -9.05 -7.26 -6.10
CA GLY A 5 -9.06 -6.21 -5.08
C GLY A 5 -10.04 -6.56 -3.99
N LEU A 6 -9.61 -6.59 -2.73
CA LEU A 6 -10.48 -6.70 -1.57
C LEU A 6 -10.52 -5.36 -0.83
N THR A 7 -11.72 -4.86 -0.59
CA THR A 7 -11.96 -3.60 0.12
C THR A 7 -13.16 -3.75 1.03
N GLY A 8 -13.25 -2.94 2.08
CA GLY A 8 -14.36 -2.98 3.03
C GLY A 8 -14.22 -1.87 4.06
N GLY A 9 -15.34 -1.46 4.65
CA GLY A 9 -15.36 -0.45 5.70
C GLY A 9 -14.69 -0.92 7.00
N ILE A 10 -14.52 -0.01 7.95
CA ILE A 10 -14.04 -0.35 9.29
C ILE A 10 -14.99 -1.40 9.90
N ALA A 11 -14.42 -2.44 10.49
CA ALA A 11 -15.14 -3.56 11.12
C ALA A 11 -16.05 -4.39 10.20
N SER A 12 -15.88 -4.35 8.87
CA SER A 12 -16.70 -5.16 7.95
C SER A 12 -16.33 -6.65 7.88
N GLY A 13 -15.36 -7.12 8.67
CA GLY A 13 -14.93 -8.53 8.62
C GLY A 13 -13.98 -8.88 7.47
N LYS A 14 -13.39 -7.88 6.79
CA LYS A 14 -12.38 -8.05 5.73
C LYS A 14 -11.26 -9.03 6.11
N SER A 15 -10.76 -8.96 7.35
CA SER A 15 -9.72 -9.86 7.85
C SER A 15 -10.16 -11.33 7.84
N SER A 16 -11.44 -11.62 8.14
CA SER A 16 -11.99 -12.98 8.07
C SER A 16 -12.06 -13.46 6.62
N VAL A 17 -12.47 -12.59 5.69
CA VAL A 17 -12.50 -12.92 4.26
C VAL A 17 -11.10 -13.20 3.71
N LEU A 18 -10.09 -12.42 4.13
CA LEU A 18 -8.69 -12.68 3.77
C LEU A 18 -8.20 -14.04 4.26
N GLN A 19 -8.54 -14.43 5.49
CA GLN A 19 -8.18 -15.74 6.04
C GLN A 19 -8.79 -16.87 5.20
N VAL A 20 -10.04 -16.74 4.78
CA VAL A 20 -10.69 -17.73 3.89
C VAL A 20 -9.95 -17.81 2.55
N PHE A 21 -9.58 -16.70 1.94
CA PHE A 21 -8.80 -16.71 0.69
C PHE A 21 -7.43 -17.40 0.86
N GLN A 22 -6.74 -17.15 1.98
CA GLN A 22 -5.48 -17.81 2.29
C GLN A 22 -5.65 -19.33 2.46
N GLN A 23 -6.69 -19.78 3.16
CA GLN A 23 -7.03 -21.20 3.31
C GLN A 23 -7.34 -21.87 1.97
N LEU A 24 -7.93 -21.13 1.02
CA LEU A 24 -8.17 -21.59 -0.35
C LEU A 24 -6.91 -21.55 -1.25
N GLY A 25 -5.74 -21.23 -0.69
CA GLY A 25 -4.47 -21.21 -1.41
C GLY A 25 -4.22 -19.94 -2.22
N CYS A 26 -4.98 -18.87 -2.01
CA CYS A 26 -4.70 -17.58 -2.64
C CYS A 26 -3.57 -16.85 -1.91
N ALA A 27 -2.72 -16.17 -2.67
CA ALA A 27 -1.76 -15.24 -2.10
C ALA A 27 -2.50 -13.95 -1.69
N VAL A 28 -2.08 -13.34 -0.59
CA VAL A 28 -2.59 -12.05 -0.12
C VAL A 28 -1.44 -11.06 -0.06
N ILE A 29 -1.63 -9.90 -0.67
CA ILE A 29 -0.73 -8.75 -0.57
C ILE A 29 -1.46 -7.65 0.18
N ASP A 30 -0.93 -7.28 1.34
CA ASP A 30 -1.39 -6.13 2.10
C ASP A 30 -0.70 -4.85 1.60
N VAL A 31 -1.48 -3.95 1.01
CA VAL A 31 -0.95 -2.71 0.43
C VAL A 31 -0.57 -1.69 1.51
N ASP A 32 -1.18 -1.74 2.70
CA ASP A 32 -0.76 -0.89 3.82
C ASP A 32 0.61 -1.32 4.33
N VAL A 33 0.88 -2.63 4.40
CA VAL A 33 2.21 -3.14 4.75
C VAL A 33 3.25 -2.68 3.72
N ILE A 34 2.94 -2.75 2.42
CA ILE A 34 3.82 -2.23 1.37
C ILE A 34 4.06 -0.73 1.54
N ALA A 35 3.00 0.07 1.73
CA ALA A 35 3.10 1.52 1.92
C ALA A 35 4.00 1.89 3.10
N ARG A 36 4.02 1.05 4.16
CA ARG A 36 4.92 1.22 5.30
C ARG A 36 6.37 0.83 5.00
N HIS A 37 6.60 -0.20 4.18
CA HIS A 37 7.94 -0.64 3.83
C HIS A 37 8.65 0.30 2.85
N VAL A 38 7.95 0.81 1.84
CA VAL A 38 8.58 1.65 0.79
C VAL A 38 9.12 2.99 1.31
N VAL A 39 8.73 3.40 2.53
CA VAL A 39 9.22 4.61 3.19
C VAL A 39 10.29 4.32 4.25
N GLN A 40 10.74 3.07 4.41
CA GLN A 40 11.82 2.73 5.33
C GLN A 40 13.19 3.18 4.81
N PRO A 41 14.18 3.37 5.70
CA PRO A 41 15.55 3.66 5.32
C PRO A 41 16.08 2.69 4.26
N GLY A 42 16.76 3.24 3.25
CA GLY A 42 17.28 2.47 2.11
C GLY A 42 16.37 2.44 0.88
N TYR A 43 15.08 2.76 1.02
CA TYR A 43 14.19 2.90 -0.14
C TYR A 43 14.31 4.29 -0.80
N PRO A 44 14.07 4.41 -2.12
CA PRO A 44 14.08 5.70 -2.81
C PRO A 44 13.03 6.69 -2.28
N ALA A 45 11.87 6.18 -1.83
CA ALA A 45 10.81 7.04 -1.29
C ALA A 45 11.24 7.71 0.02
N HIS A 46 11.97 7.00 0.90
CA HIS A 46 12.51 7.57 2.14
C HIS A 46 13.39 8.80 1.87
N ARG A 47 14.38 8.67 0.97
CA ARG A 47 15.28 9.78 0.63
C ARG A 47 14.52 10.99 0.09
N ARG A 48 13.60 10.77 -0.85
CA ARG A 48 12.78 11.83 -1.44
C ARG A 48 11.85 12.50 -0.44
N ILE A 49 11.33 11.75 0.55
CA ILE A 49 10.53 12.31 1.64
C ILE A 49 11.42 13.23 2.50
N VAL A 50 12.63 12.80 2.87
CA VAL A 50 13.55 13.64 3.65
C VAL A 50 13.98 14.89 2.88
N GLU A 51 14.24 14.77 1.58
CA GLU A 51 14.56 15.92 0.72
C GLU A 51 13.40 16.93 0.63
N ALA A 52 12.16 16.45 0.57
CA ALA A 52 10.97 17.29 0.41
C ALA A 52 10.42 17.88 1.71
N PHE A 53 10.54 17.15 2.82
CA PHE A 53 9.94 17.49 4.12
C PHE A 53 10.98 17.76 5.20
N GLY A 54 12.28 17.77 4.86
CA GLY A 54 13.38 18.03 5.76
C GLY A 54 13.71 16.87 6.71
N THR A 55 14.72 17.05 7.55
CA THR A 55 15.16 16.04 8.51
C THR A 55 14.28 15.97 9.75
N GLU A 56 13.40 16.95 9.97
CA GLU A 56 12.45 16.99 11.08
C GLU A 56 11.42 15.85 11.04
N VAL A 57 11.20 15.25 9.86
CA VAL A 57 10.33 14.07 9.73
C VAL A 57 11.03 12.76 10.06
N LEU A 58 12.28 12.80 10.54
CA LEU A 58 13.02 11.62 10.97
C LEU A 58 12.96 11.41 12.48
N LEU A 59 12.92 10.14 12.88
CA LEU A 59 13.22 9.70 14.23
C LEU A 59 14.74 9.60 14.41
N GLU A 60 15.20 9.50 15.66
CA GLU A 60 16.63 9.37 15.99
C GLU A 60 17.28 8.13 15.34
N ASN A 61 16.49 7.09 15.08
CA ASN A 61 16.94 5.87 14.40
C ASN A 61 16.97 5.98 12.86
N GLY A 62 16.57 7.14 12.29
CA GLY A 62 16.51 7.39 10.86
C GLY A 62 15.21 6.96 10.17
N ASP A 63 14.24 6.40 10.88
CA ASP A 63 12.91 6.10 10.32
C ASP A 63 12.05 7.35 10.17
N ILE A 64 11.04 7.30 9.29
CA ILE A 64 10.05 8.38 9.17
C ILE A 64 9.17 8.45 10.43
N ASN A 65 9.17 9.60 11.09
CA ASN A 65 8.22 9.96 12.14
C ASN A 65 6.85 10.24 11.52
N ARG A 66 5.99 9.22 11.53
CA ARG A 66 4.64 9.30 10.95
C ARG A 66 3.74 10.33 11.61
N LYS A 67 3.95 10.62 12.89
CA LYS A 67 3.16 11.61 13.61
C LYS A 67 3.48 13.00 13.06
N VAL A 68 4.76 13.35 13.02
CA VAL A 68 5.23 14.64 12.47
C VAL A 68 4.86 14.76 10.98
N LEU A 69 5.15 13.73 10.18
CA LEU A 69 4.80 13.76 8.75
C LEU A 69 3.28 13.89 8.55
N GLY A 70 2.49 13.17 9.36
CA GLY A 70 1.03 13.26 9.38
C GLY A 70 0.54 14.67 9.67
N ASP A 71 1.08 15.31 10.71
CA ASP A 71 0.73 16.68 11.10
C ASP A 71 1.07 17.69 9.97
N LEU A 72 2.20 17.50 9.28
CA LEU A 72 2.61 18.34 8.15
C LEU A 72 1.68 18.23 6.92
N ILE A 73 1.05 17.07 6.70
CA ILE A 73 0.19 16.82 5.53
C ILE A 73 -1.31 16.88 5.85
N PHE A 74 -1.70 16.95 7.13
CA PHE A 74 -3.10 16.84 7.55
C PHE A 74 -3.95 18.00 7.02
N ASN A 75 -3.47 19.23 7.14
CA ASN A 75 -4.16 20.43 6.68
C ASN A 75 -3.54 21.08 5.43
N GLN A 76 -2.58 20.41 4.79
CA GLN A 76 -1.87 20.95 3.62
C GLN A 76 -2.04 20.03 2.41
N PRO A 77 -3.05 20.28 1.55
CA PRO A 77 -3.35 19.41 0.41
C PRO A 77 -2.18 19.30 -0.57
N ASP A 78 -1.43 20.38 -0.79
CA ASP A 78 -0.25 20.38 -1.68
C ASP A 78 0.86 19.46 -1.15
N ARG A 79 1.13 19.52 0.16
CA ARG A 79 2.09 18.62 0.82
C ARG A 79 1.62 17.18 0.79
N ARG A 80 0.33 16.92 1.00
CA ARG A 80 -0.23 15.57 0.85
C ARG A 80 -0.09 15.05 -0.58
N HIS A 81 -0.35 15.89 -1.58
CA HIS A 81 -0.16 15.53 -2.98
C HIS A 81 1.30 15.25 -3.31
N LEU A 82 2.23 16.03 -2.77
CA LEU A 82 3.67 15.81 -2.93
C LEU A 82 4.09 14.46 -2.34
N LEU A 83 3.69 14.16 -1.10
CA LEU A 83 3.95 12.86 -0.47
C LEU A 83 3.40 11.72 -1.33
N ASN A 84 2.17 11.84 -1.79
CA ASN A 84 1.55 10.84 -2.66
C ASN A 84 2.32 10.66 -3.98
N THR A 85 2.79 11.75 -4.58
CA THR A 85 3.57 11.68 -5.83
C THR A 85 4.88 10.92 -5.63
N ILE A 86 5.48 11.02 -4.44
CA ILE A 86 6.70 10.29 -4.08
C ILE A 86 6.40 8.81 -3.79
N THR A 87 5.35 8.51 -3.02
CA THR A 87 5.09 7.14 -2.51
C THR A 87 4.39 6.26 -3.53
N HIS A 88 3.41 6.77 -4.29
CA HIS A 88 2.60 5.94 -5.18
C HIS A 88 3.40 5.16 -6.25
N PRO A 89 4.44 5.72 -6.90
CA PRO A 89 5.28 4.96 -7.83
C PRO A 89 6.01 3.79 -7.16
N GLU A 90 6.57 4.02 -5.97
CA GLU A 90 7.31 2.99 -5.22
C GLU A 90 6.39 1.89 -4.69
N ILE A 91 5.20 2.25 -4.18
CA ILE A 91 4.16 1.29 -3.79
C ILE A 91 3.80 0.38 -4.97
N ARG A 92 3.55 0.96 -6.16
CA ARG A 92 3.22 0.18 -7.36
C ARG A 92 4.35 -0.76 -7.75
N LYS A 93 5.59 -0.30 -7.69
CA LYS A 93 6.77 -1.10 -8.02
C LYS A 93 6.88 -2.32 -7.09
N GLU A 94 6.73 -2.12 -5.78
CA GLU A 94 6.82 -3.22 -4.82
C GLU A 94 5.61 -4.16 -4.93
N MET A 95 4.41 -3.63 -5.16
CA MET A 95 3.22 -4.44 -5.46
C MET A 95 3.43 -5.33 -6.69
N MET A 96 3.98 -4.79 -7.78
CA MET A 96 4.28 -5.55 -8.99
C MET A 96 5.33 -6.63 -8.75
N LYS A 97 6.35 -6.33 -7.95
CA LYS A 97 7.42 -7.28 -7.57
C LYS A 97 6.87 -8.44 -6.75
N GLU A 98 6.09 -8.19 -5.71
CA GLU A 98 5.46 -9.25 -4.91
C GLU A 98 4.45 -10.04 -5.75
N THR A 99 3.67 -9.37 -6.59
CA THR A 99 2.76 -10.02 -7.54
C THR A 99 3.51 -10.97 -8.48
N PHE A 100 4.64 -10.53 -9.05
CA PHE A 100 5.47 -11.34 -9.95
C PHE A 100 6.11 -12.53 -9.22
N LYS A 101 6.52 -12.35 -7.97
CA LYS A 101 7.02 -13.44 -7.13
C LYS A 101 5.96 -14.53 -6.90
N TYR A 102 4.71 -14.16 -6.65
CA TYR A 102 3.60 -15.13 -6.57
C TYR A 102 3.28 -15.77 -7.92
N PHE A 103 3.40 -15.02 -9.01
CA PHE A 103 3.26 -15.57 -10.36
C PHE A 103 4.26 -16.71 -10.63
N LEU A 104 5.55 -16.47 -10.34
CA LEU A 104 6.60 -17.47 -10.51
C LEU A 104 6.41 -18.72 -9.64
N ARG A 105 5.73 -18.57 -8.50
CA ARG A 105 5.35 -19.69 -7.62
C ARG A 105 4.11 -20.44 -8.08
N GLY A 106 3.52 -20.07 -9.22
CA GLY A 106 2.36 -20.74 -9.80
C GLY A 106 1.00 -20.29 -9.27
N TYR A 107 0.92 -19.19 -8.51
CA TYR A 107 -0.36 -18.71 -7.99
C TYR A 107 -1.25 -18.19 -9.12
N ARG A 108 -2.49 -18.67 -9.15
CA ARG A 108 -3.48 -18.25 -10.16
C ARG A 108 -4.20 -16.97 -9.77
N TYR A 109 -4.39 -16.74 -8.46
CA TYR A 109 -5.06 -15.58 -7.87
C TYR A 109 -4.20 -14.94 -6.79
N VAL A 110 -4.13 -13.61 -6.81
CA VAL A 110 -3.51 -12.78 -5.78
C VAL A 110 -4.56 -11.77 -5.32
N ILE A 111 -4.85 -11.79 -4.02
CA ILE A 111 -5.77 -10.85 -3.37
C ILE A 111 -4.96 -9.64 -2.93
N LEU A 112 -5.36 -8.45 -3.37
CA LEU A 112 -4.80 -7.20 -2.91
C LEU A 112 -5.73 -6.62 -1.85
N ASP A 113 -5.25 -6.58 -0.61
CA ASP A 113 -5.97 -5.92 0.47
C ASP A 113 -5.70 -4.42 0.41
N ILE A 114 -6.71 -3.64 0.05
CA ILE A 114 -6.61 -2.19 -0.18
C ILE A 114 -7.76 -1.50 0.57
N PRO A 115 -7.54 -0.98 1.78
CA PRO A 115 -8.59 -0.41 2.61
C PRO A 115 -9.33 0.79 1.97
N LEU A 116 -8.68 1.51 1.04
CA LEU A 116 -9.24 2.67 0.33
C LEU A 116 -9.10 2.52 -1.19
N LEU A 117 -9.47 1.34 -1.71
CA LEU A 117 -9.34 1.00 -3.12
C LEU A 117 -10.01 2.02 -4.06
N PHE A 118 -11.14 2.58 -3.65
CA PHE A 118 -11.91 3.55 -4.45
C PHE A 118 -11.31 4.95 -4.47
N GLU A 119 -10.51 5.33 -3.47
CA GLU A 119 -9.76 6.59 -3.49
C GLU A 119 -8.58 6.49 -4.45
N THR A 120 -7.98 5.31 -4.54
CA THR A 120 -6.91 5.01 -5.50
C THR A 120 -7.50 4.45 -6.80
N LYS A 121 -8.37 5.22 -7.47
CA LYS A 121 -9.03 4.86 -8.76
C LYS A 121 -8.08 4.27 -9.82
N LYS A 122 -6.79 4.64 -9.77
CA LYS A 122 -5.73 4.14 -10.66
C LYS A 122 -5.40 2.66 -10.49
N LEU A 123 -5.75 2.01 -9.37
CA LEU A 123 -5.48 0.58 -9.13
C LEU A 123 -6.61 -0.32 -9.65
N LEU A 124 -7.84 0.18 -9.72
CA LEU A 124 -9.01 -0.56 -10.20
C LEU A 124 -8.82 -1.15 -11.60
N LYS A 125 -8.15 -0.43 -12.50
CA LYS A 125 -7.89 -0.89 -13.87
C LYS A 125 -7.01 -2.14 -13.98
N TYR A 126 -6.27 -2.49 -12.93
CA TYR A 126 -5.44 -3.70 -12.90
C TYR A 126 -6.16 -4.89 -12.28
N MET A 127 -7.33 -4.67 -11.67
CA MET A 127 -8.10 -5.71 -10.99
C MET A 127 -8.99 -6.43 -11.99
N LYS A 128 -8.98 -7.77 -11.96
CA LYS A 128 -9.98 -8.54 -12.71
C LYS A 128 -11.33 -8.53 -11.99
N HIS A 129 -11.29 -8.64 -10.67
CA HIS A 129 -12.46 -8.61 -9.82
C HIS A 129 -12.21 -7.70 -8.62
N THR A 130 -13.27 -7.06 -8.14
CA THR A 130 -13.27 -6.31 -6.90
C THR A 130 -14.31 -6.93 -5.98
N VAL A 131 -13.90 -7.30 -4.78
CA VAL A 131 -14.74 -7.85 -3.72
C VAL A 131 -14.89 -6.76 -2.66
N VAL A 132 -16.14 -6.41 -2.36
CA VAL A 132 -16.47 -5.44 -1.31
C VAL A 132 -17.10 -6.20 -0.16
N VAL A 133 -16.53 -6.05 1.04
CA VAL A 133 -17.04 -6.66 2.27
C VAL A 133 -17.81 -5.60 3.06
N TYR A 134 -19.09 -5.85 3.31
CA TYR A 134 -20.03 -4.99 4.05
C TYR A 134 -20.74 -5.78 5.13
#